data_AF-A0A816QFX8-F1
#
_entry.id   AF-A0A816QFX8-F1
#
_cell.length_a   1.000
_cell.length_b   1.000
_cell.length_c   1.000
_cell.angle_alpha   90.00
_cell.angle_beta   90.00
_cell.angle_gamma   90.00
#
_symmetry.space_group_name_H-M   'P 1'
#
loop_
_entity.id
_entity.type
_entity.pdbx_description
1 polymer ?
#
loop_
_entity_poly.entity_id
_entity_poly.type
_entity_poly.pdbx_seq_one_letter_code
_entity_poly.pdbx_strand_id
1 'polypeptide(L)'
;MKGSMNEKSRHVRLEITSTDDYESLLIKGGITIDGHLIETQEFLSPPRILLCSKCNDPGHIRRNCNFQYDACRRCGKDRNIGEHKECSICCHRCNQEHQATDYKCPYLIDYRRSLIYKLKNQPNLLPPNIQLFIPKEYREQGVRGNRILSNPSAKNNHSLINNNIPAQFNLSSHIWPTLNKIPERNNSYINNEQSIWNELKSKYDETNQTNNDIKDKLQLFKTKYDDHIQKMSSLLLVISQQAKIQNESIERCYTTLNEIFPVLKSTVEVFQHIMKKSGMLNITEPNNPEGQSILNHISQSLDFIENKHEFLTNSEKILYSLIEQQNVLMAQGINSLITNNDQ
;
A
#
# COMPACT_ATOMS: atom_id res chain seq x y z
N MET A 1 -20.85 -19.58 -26.48
CA MET A 1 -19.57 -19.76 -25.75
C MET A 1 -19.58 -21.12 -25.08
N LYS A 2 -18.62 -22.01 -25.41
CA LYS A 2 -18.42 -23.30 -24.72
C LYS A 2 -17.02 -23.28 -24.11
N GLY A 3 -16.92 -22.92 -22.83
CA GLY A 3 -15.72 -23.11 -22.02
C GLY A 3 -16.00 -24.18 -20.99
N SER A 4 -15.18 -25.24 -20.94
CA SER A 4 -15.32 -26.30 -19.95
C SER A 4 -15.05 -25.74 -18.55
N MET A 5 -16.06 -25.85 -17.68
CA MET A 5 -16.04 -25.38 -16.30
C MET A 5 -15.13 -26.28 -15.44
N ASN A 6 -13.97 -25.77 -15.02
CA ASN A 6 -13.25 -26.29 -13.85
C ASN A 6 -13.52 -25.32 -12.67
N GLU A 7 -14.06 -25.84 -11.58
CA GLU A 7 -14.73 -25.08 -10.51
C GLU A 7 -13.82 -24.42 -9.45
N LYS A 8 -12.50 -24.63 -9.46
CA LYS A 8 -11.69 -24.36 -8.26
C LYS A 8 -10.94 -23.02 -8.15
N SER A 9 -11.00 -22.10 -9.10
CA SER A 9 -10.50 -20.72 -8.89
C SER A 9 -10.88 -19.79 -10.04
N ARG A 10 -12.13 -19.32 -10.09
CA ARG A 10 -12.55 -18.31 -11.06
C ARG A 10 -12.21 -16.92 -10.53
N HIS A 11 -10.99 -16.48 -10.78
CA HIS A 11 -10.70 -15.05 -10.69
C HIS A 11 -11.31 -14.37 -11.91
N VAL A 12 -12.20 -13.41 -11.71
CA VAL A 12 -12.76 -12.57 -12.78
C VAL A 12 -11.91 -11.31 -12.83
N ARG A 13 -11.29 -11.04 -13.98
CA ARG A 13 -10.56 -9.79 -14.18
C ARG A 13 -11.56 -8.70 -14.51
N LEU A 14 -11.62 -7.68 -13.67
CA LEU A 14 -12.39 -6.46 -13.91
C LEU A 14 -11.45 -5.42 -14.52
N GLU A 15 -11.85 -4.86 -15.67
CA GLU A 15 -11.17 -3.73 -16.27
C GLU A 15 -11.97 -2.47 -15.92
N ILE A 16 -11.40 -1.64 -15.06
CA ILE A 16 -12.00 -0.40 -14.57
C ILE A 16 -11.26 0.75 -15.27
N THR A 17 -11.99 1.62 -15.94
CA THR A 17 -11.42 2.74 -16.71
C THR A 17 -11.31 4.03 -15.89
N SER A 18 -12.04 4.12 -14.78
CA SER A 18 -12.08 5.28 -13.88
C SER A 18 -11.17 5.04 -12.67
N THR A 19 -10.25 5.98 -12.42
CA THR A 19 -9.30 5.91 -11.29
C THR A 19 -10.03 5.96 -9.94
N ASP A 20 -11.03 6.83 -9.82
CA ASP A 20 -11.81 7.01 -8.58
C ASP A 20 -12.61 5.74 -8.24
N ASP A 21 -13.20 5.10 -9.25
CA ASP A 21 -13.93 3.84 -9.07
C ASP A 21 -12.97 2.72 -8.65
N TYR A 22 -11.79 2.65 -9.26
CA TYR A 22 -10.75 1.67 -8.91
C TYR A 22 -10.30 1.80 -7.45
N GLU A 23 -9.99 3.01 -7.00
CA GLU A 23 -9.60 3.27 -5.62
C GLU A 23 -10.74 2.95 -4.65
N SER A 24 -11.97 3.36 -4.98
CA SER A 24 -13.14 3.08 -4.15
C SER A 24 -13.39 1.56 -3.99
N LEU A 25 -13.14 0.78 -5.04
CA LEU A 25 -13.32 -0.68 -5.05
C LEU A 25 -12.23 -1.41 -4.27
N LEU A 26 -11.01 -0.87 -4.26
CA LEU A 26 -9.94 -1.39 -3.42
C LEU A 26 -10.16 -1.07 -1.95
N ILE A 27 -10.60 0.16 -1.63
CA ILE A 27 -10.89 0.57 -0.25
C ILE A 27 -12.05 -0.22 0.33
N LYS A 28 -13.11 -0.46 -0.47
CA LYS A 28 -14.28 -1.25 -0.05
C LYS A 28 -13.96 -2.75 0.11
N GLY A 29 -12.89 -3.25 -0.52
CA GLY A 29 -12.45 -4.65 -0.42
C GLY A 29 -13.39 -5.68 -1.05
N GLY A 30 -14.46 -5.26 -1.73
CA GLY A 30 -15.38 -6.13 -2.43
C GLY A 30 -16.39 -5.40 -3.30
N ILE A 31 -17.03 -6.16 -4.20
CA ILE A 31 -18.17 -5.72 -5.01
C ILE A 31 -19.38 -6.60 -4.75
N THR A 32 -20.56 -6.01 -4.77
CA THR A 32 -21.81 -6.77 -4.70
C THR A 32 -22.34 -7.02 -6.11
N ILE A 33 -22.48 -8.28 -6.50
CA ILE A 33 -23.13 -8.70 -7.76
C ILE A 33 -24.29 -9.62 -7.38
N ASP A 34 -25.51 -9.30 -7.82
CA ASP A 34 -26.74 -10.06 -7.51
C ASP A 34 -26.92 -10.36 -6.01
N GLY A 35 -26.55 -9.40 -5.15
CA GLY A 35 -26.62 -9.55 -3.69
C GLY A 35 -25.48 -10.35 -3.06
N HIS A 36 -24.55 -10.89 -3.85
CA HIS A 36 -23.36 -11.58 -3.36
C HIS A 36 -22.17 -10.64 -3.29
N LEU A 37 -21.56 -10.53 -2.10
CA LEU A 37 -20.29 -9.82 -1.93
C LEU A 37 -19.14 -10.69 -2.45
N ILE A 38 -18.46 -10.20 -3.48
CA ILE A 38 -17.27 -10.80 -4.06
C ILE A 38 -16.07 -9.97 -3.62
N GLU A 39 -15.12 -10.60 -2.93
CA GLU A 39 -13.89 -9.94 -2.51
C GLU A 39 -13.10 -9.47 -3.73
N THR A 40 -12.67 -8.21 -3.69
CA THR A 40 -11.80 -7.63 -4.71
C THR A 40 -10.36 -7.68 -4.23
N GLN A 41 -9.46 -8.11 -5.10
CA GLN A 41 -8.03 -8.04 -4.87
C GLN A 41 -7.39 -7.29 -6.03
N GLU A 42 -6.46 -6.41 -5.69
CA GLU A 42 -5.66 -5.73 -6.70
C GLU A 42 -4.88 -6.74 -7.54
N PHE A 43 -5.25 -6.85 -8.81
CA PHE A 43 -4.54 -7.69 -9.78
C PHE A 43 -3.33 -6.95 -10.31
N LEU A 44 -2.17 -7.17 -9.69
CA LEU A 44 -0.91 -6.78 -10.31
C LEU A 44 -0.54 -7.81 -11.36
N SER A 45 -0.51 -7.38 -12.63
CA SER A 45 0.00 -8.19 -13.72
C SER A 45 1.38 -8.69 -13.33
N PRO A 46 1.57 -10.02 -13.23
CA PRO A 46 2.66 -10.51 -12.44
C PRO A 46 3.95 -10.20 -13.22
N PRO A 47 4.91 -9.46 -12.63
CA PRO A 47 6.01 -8.86 -13.38
C PRO A 47 6.81 -9.95 -14.09
N ARG A 48 7.23 -9.68 -15.32
CA ARG A 48 8.18 -10.55 -16.01
C ARG A 48 9.51 -10.41 -15.30
N ILE A 49 9.93 -11.47 -14.63
CA ILE A 49 11.22 -11.49 -13.94
C ILE A 49 12.31 -11.52 -15.00
N LEU A 50 13.16 -10.50 -14.99
CA LEU A 50 14.36 -10.47 -15.80
C LEU A 50 15.36 -11.48 -15.24
N LEU A 51 15.62 -12.56 -15.98
CA LEU A 51 16.67 -13.52 -15.68
C LEU A 51 17.95 -13.14 -16.42
N CYS A 52 19.06 -13.07 -15.69
CA CYS A 52 20.37 -12.83 -16.26
C CYS A 52 20.73 -13.96 -17.23
N SER A 53 21.07 -13.64 -18.49
CA SER A 53 21.43 -14.67 -19.47
C SER A 53 22.78 -15.37 -19.22
N LYS A 54 23.56 -14.89 -18.23
CA LYS A 54 24.83 -15.48 -17.80
C LYS A 54 24.64 -16.46 -16.64
N CYS A 55 24.12 -16.03 -15.50
CA CYS A 55 23.95 -16.91 -14.32
C CYS A 55 22.52 -17.47 -14.15
N ASN A 56 21.57 -17.08 -14.99
CA ASN A 56 20.14 -17.37 -14.87
C ASN A 56 19.47 -16.80 -13.60
N ASP A 57 20.16 -16.02 -12.77
CA ASP A 57 19.57 -15.42 -11.55
C ASP A 57 18.69 -14.21 -11.90
N PRO A 58 17.65 -13.97 -11.11
CA PRO A 58 16.81 -12.81 -11.31
C PRO A 58 17.49 -11.50 -10.87
N GLY A 59 17.00 -10.37 -11.38
CA GLY A 59 17.27 -9.04 -10.82
C GLY A 59 18.46 -8.29 -11.42
N HIS A 60 19.16 -8.83 -12.40
CA HIS A 60 20.24 -8.13 -13.09
C HIS A 60 20.41 -8.57 -14.56
N ILE A 61 21.06 -7.73 -15.36
CA ILE A 61 21.44 -8.03 -16.75
C ILE A 61 22.85 -8.62 -16.82
N ARG A 62 23.17 -9.29 -17.93
CA ARG A 62 24.51 -9.89 -18.20
C ARG A 62 25.66 -8.91 -17.98
N ARG A 63 25.49 -7.61 -18.31
CA ARG A 63 26.53 -6.59 -18.13
C ARG A 63 26.90 -6.34 -16.66
N ASN A 64 25.97 -6.57 -15.74
CA ASN A 64 26.15 -6.34 -14.30
C ASN A 64 26.31 -7.67 -13.54
N CYS A 65 26.60 -8.76 -14.26
CA CYS A 65 26.71 -10.09 -13.68
C CYS A 65 28.17 -10.36 -13.27
N ASN A 66 28.41 -10.52 -11.97
CA ASN A 66 29.72 -10.85 -11.42
C ASN A 66 30.06 -12.34 -11.52
N PHE A 67 29.15 -13.15 -12.07
CA PHE A 67 29.38 -14.58 -12.22
C PHE A 67 30.51 -14.82 -13.22
N GLN A 68 31.47 -15.68 -12.90
CA GLN A 68 32.67 -15.82 -13.74
C GLN A 68 32.33 -16.50 -15.09
N TYR A 69 31.45 -17.50 -15.06
CA TYR A 69 31.14 -18.37 -16.22
C TYR A 69 29.67 -18.34 -16.61
N ASP A 70 29.29 -18.94 -17.73
CA ASP A 70 27.87 -19.10 -18.08
C ASP A 70 27.27 -20.30 -17.33
N ALA A 71 26.15 -20.08 -16.66
CA ALA A 71 25.36 -21.14 -16.03
C ALA A 71 24.59 -21.95 -17.07
N CYS A 72 24.48 -23.25 -16.85
CA CYS A 72 23.71 -24.14 -17.70
C CYS A 72 22.21 -23.83 -17.61
N ARG A 73 21.53 -23.65 -18.75
CA ARG A 73 20.08 -23.41 -18.76
C ARG A 73 19.26 -24.60 -18.23
N ARG A 74 19.78 -25.83 -18.34
CA ARG A 74 19.08 -27.04 -17.88
C ARG A 74 19.08 -27.15 -16.36
N CYS A 75 20.21 -26.91 -15.71
CA CYS A 75 20.33 -27.14 -14.28
C CYS A 75 20.78 -25.92 -13.45
N GLY A 76 21.29 -24.86 -14.06
CA GLY A 76 21.74 -23.64 -13.38
C GLY A 76 23.16 -23.68 -12.82
N LYS A 77 23.88 -24.81 -12.95
CA LYS A 77 25.29 -24.93 -12.51
C LYS A 77 26.29 -24.36 -13.53
N ASP A 78 27.48 -24.01 -13.06
CA ASP A 78 28.56 -23.43 -13.85
C ASP A 78 29.05 -24.37 -14.96
N ARG A 79 29.17 -23.84 -16.18
CA ARG A 79 29.70 -24.61 -17.33
C ARG A 79 31.21 -24.74 -17.39
N ASN A 80 31.94 -24.07 -16.49
CA ASN A 80 33.40 -24.05 -16.55
C ASN A 80 34.08 -25.26 -15.94
N ILE A 81 33.32 -26.07 -15.23
CA ILE A 81 33.76 -27.41 -14.88
C ILE A 81 33.59 -28.22 -16.17
N GLY A 82 34.70 -28.59 -16.84
CA GLY A 82 34.69 -29.35 -18.10
C GLY A 82 33.90 -30.67 -18.07
N GLU A 83 33.39 -31.04 -16.89
CA GLU A 83 32.51 -32.14 -16.56
C GLU A 83 31.02 -31.85 -16.84
N HIS A 84 30.63 -30.61 -17.14
CA HIS A 84 29.21 -30.26 -17.33
C HIS A 84 28.66 -30.57 -18.74
N LYS A 85 29.09 -31.67 -19.35
CA LYS A 85 28.64 -32.10 -20.69
C LYS A 85 27.28 -32.81 -20.65
N GLU A 86 26.99 -33.53 -19.58
CA GLU A 86 25.78 -34.37 -19.45
C GLU A 86 25.08 -34.13 -18.11
N CYS A 87 24.36 -33.01 -18.00
CA CYS A 87 23.53 -32.74 -16.83
C CYS A 87 22.08 -33.20 -17.04
N SER A 88 21.48 -33.74 -15.98
CA SER A 88 20.03 -33.95 -15.90
C SER A 88 19.29 -32.61 -15.82
N ILE A 89 18.00 -32.59 -16.22
CA ILE A 89 17.14 -31.41 -16.09
C ILE A 89 16.73 -31.31 -14.62
N CYS A 90 17.54 -30.62 -13.82
CA CYS A 90 17.26 -30.40 -12.41
C CYS A 90 17.75 -29.01 -11.99
N CYS A 91 16.83 -28.13 -11.60
CA CYS A 91 17.15 -26.77 -11.21
C CYS A 91 17.95 -26.75 -9.90
N HIS A 92 19.17 -26.24 -9.93
CA HIS A 92 20.08 -26.18 -8.78
C HIS A 92 19.53 -25.37 -7.59
N ARG A 93 18.56 -24.47 -7.83
CA ARG A 93 17.99 -23.62 -6.77
C ARG A 93 16.94 -24.30 -5.92
N CYS A 94 16.08 -25.12 -6.53
CA CYS A 94 14.98 -25.81 -5.85
C CYS A 94 15.13 -27.33 -5.84
N ASN A 95 16.13 -27.86 -6.56
CA ASN A 95 16.40 -29.29 -6.75
C ASN A 95 15.22 -30.09 -7.34
N GLN A 96 14.36 -29.42 -8.13
CA GLN A 96 13.22 -30.06 -8.82
C GLN A 96 13.51 -30.28 -10.30
N GLU A 97 12.78 -31.23 -10.90
CA GLU A 97 12.96 -31.66 -12.29
C GLU A 97 12.33 -30.67 -13.30
N HIS A 98 13.00 -29.54 -13.48
CA HIS A 98 12.67 -28.55 -14.52
C HIS A 98 13.92 -27.74 -14.90
N GLN A 99 13.83 -26.96 -15.98
CA GLN A 99 14.92 -26.08 -16.40
C GLN A 99 15.16 -24.97 -15.35
N ALA A 100 16.41 -24.54 -15.17
CA ALA A 100 16.74 -23.46 -14.23
C ALA A 100 16.11 -22.10 -14.62
N THR A 101 15.72 -21.95 -15.88
CA THR A 101 15.01 -20.77 -16.42
C THR A 101 13.49 -20.91 -16.42
N ASP A 102 12.93 -22.02 -15.91
CA ASP A 102 11.48 -22.22 -15.87
C ASP A 102 10.82 -21.30 -14.85
N TYR A 103 9.86 -20.47 -15.29
CA TYR A 103 9.09 -19.58 -14.43
C TYR A 103 8.18 -20.32 -13.43
N LYS A 104 8.02 -21.64 -13.57
CA LYS A 104 7.36 -22.50 -12.59
C LYS A 104 8.26 -22.92 -11.42
N CYS A 105 9.55 -22.56 -11.47
CA CYS A 105 10.49 -22.82 -10.38
C CYS A 105 10.00 -22.18 -9.06
N PRO A 106 9.88 -22.93 -7.94
CA PRO A 106 9.44 -22.38 -6.66
C PRO A 106 10.25 -21.16 -6.21
N TYR A 107 11.56 -21.21 -6.38
CA TYR A 107 12.46 -20.09 -6.09
C TYR A 107 12.09 -18.83 -6.89
N LEU A 108 11.78 -18.96 -8.19
CA LEU A 108 11.40 -17.82 -9.02
C LEU A 108 10.00 -17.31 -8.67
N ILE A 109 9.08 -18.20 -8.29
CA ILE A 109 7.75 -17.83 -7.81
C ILE A 109 7.88 -16.99 -6.53
N ASP A 110 8.69 -17.41 -5.57
CA ASP A 110 8.89 -16.69 -4.31
C ASP A 110 9.63 -15.37 -4.53
N TYR A 111 10.64 -15.35 -5.39
CA TYR A 111 11.27 -14.10 -5.82
C TYR A 111 10.22 -13.14 -6.42
N ARG A 112 9.34 -13.64 -7.29
CA ARG A 112 8.25 -12.85 -7.89
C ARG A 112 7.32 -12.28 -6.85
N ARG A 113 6.88 -13.10 -5.88
CA ARG A 113 6.01 -12.67 -4.78
C ARG A 113 6.67 -11.57 -3.96
N SER A 114 7.95 -11.75 -3.63
CA SER A 114 8.72 -10.75 -2.88
C SER A 114 8.85 -9.43 -3.64
N LEU A 115 9.05 -9.49 -4.97
CA LEU A 115 9.14 -8.32 -5.82
C LEU A 115 7.81 -7.58 -5.91
N ILE A 116 6.70 -8.31 -6.09
CA ILE A 116 5.35 -7.74 -6.07
C ILE A 116 5.10 -7.04 -4.73
N TYR A 117 5.42 -7.68 -3.61
CA TYR A 117 5.23 -7.10 -2.27
C TYR A 117 6.06 -5.82 -2.09
N LYS A 118 7.32 -5.82 -2.52
CA LYS A 118 8.17 -4.61 -2.49
C LYS A 118 7.59 -3.48 -3.36
N LEU A 119 7.15 -3.80 -4.57
CA LEU A 119 6.56 -2.81 -5.48
C LEU A 119 5.24 -2.24 -4.95
N LYS A 120 4.42 -3.04 -4.26
CA LYS A 120 3.21 -2.56 -3.58
C LYS A 120 3.54 -1.56 -2.47
N ASN A 121 4.56 -1.86 -1.67
CA ASN A 121 4.93 -1.01 -0.53
C ASN A 121 5.75 0.23 -0.94
N GLN A 122 6.44 0.16 -2.08
CA GLN A 122 7.36 1.19 -2.54
C GLN A 122 7.23 1.38 -4.07
N PRO A 123 6.13 1.98 -4.55
CA PRO A 123 5.87 2.14 -5.98
C PRO A 123 6.95 2.96 -6.70
N ASN A 124 7.63 3.86 -5.98
CA ASN A 124 8.71 4.70 -6.50
C ASN A 124 10.02 3.94 -6.76
N LEU A 125 10.15 2.69 -6.28
CA LEU A 125 11.35 1.86 -6.40
C LEU A 125 11.31 0.88 -7.58
N LEU A 126 10.53 1.20 -8.63
CA LEU A 126 10.60 0.48 -9.90
C LEU A 126 12.07 0.36 -10.34
N PRO A 127 12.65 -0.86 -10.40
CA PRO A 127 14.01 -1.01 -10.87
C PRO A 127 14.11 -0.44 -12.28
N PRO A 128 15.18 0.29 -12.63
CA PRO A 128 15.29 1.01 -13.91
C PRO A 128 15.18 0.11 -15.16
N ASN A 129 15.17 -1.22 -14.98
CA ASN A 129 15.16 -2.22 -16.04
C ASN A 129 13.92 -3.14 -16.05
N ILE A 130 12.87 -2.87 -15.25
CA ILE A 130 11.59 -3.58 -15.42
C ILE A 130 10.82 -2.92 -16.57
N GLN A 131 10.89 -3.52 -17.76
CA GLN A 131 9.96 -3.20 -18.84
C GLN A 131 8.56 -3.72 -18.46
N LEU A 132 7.74 -2.83 -17.92
CA LEU A 132 6.29 -3.04 -17.91
C LEU A 132 5.82 -3.01 -19.37
N PHE A 133 5.24 -4.11 -19.83
CA PHE A 133 4.55 -4.14 -21.11
C PHE A 133 3.23 -3.38 -20.93
N ILE A 134 3.29 -2.06 -21.07
CA ILE A 134 2.11 -1.21 -21.17
C ILE A 134 1.53 -1.45 -22.58
N PRO A 135 0.28 -1.96 -22.70
CA PRO A 135 -0.39 -2.14 -23.99
C PRO A 135 -0.39 -0.83 -24.78
N LYS A 136 -0.39 -0.90 -26.12
CA LYS A 136 -0.21 0.29 -26.96
C LYS A 136 -1.34 1.30 -26.76
N GLU A 137 -2.50 0.83 -26.34
CA GLU A 137 -3.69 1.63 -26.04
C GLU A 137 -3.51 2.64 -24.88
N TYR A 138 -2.54 2.41 -24.00
CA TYR A 138 -2.23 3.28 -22.84
C TYR A 138 -0.96 4.11 -23.02
N ARG A 139 -0.26 3.97 -24.14
CA ARG A 139 0.77 4.95 -24.51
C ARG A 139 0.01 6.13 -25.06
N GLU A 140 -0.03 7.23 -24.30
CA GLU A 140 -0.64 8.49 -24.70
C GLU A 140 -0.47 8.69 -26.21
N GLN A 141 -1.59 8.72 -26.92
CA GLN A 141 -1.59 9.09 -28.33
C GLN A 141 -0.95 10.46 -28.38
N GLY A 142 0.30 10.47 -28.84
CA GLY A 142 1.14 11.65 -28.82
C GLY A 142 0.35 12.84 -29.33
N VAL A 143 0.33 13.88 -28.51
CA VAL A 143 0.00 15.25 -28.88
C VAL A 143 0.80 15.58 -30.14
N ARG A 144 0.18 15.35 -31.30
CA ARG A 144 0.58 15.91 -32.58
C ARG A 144 -0.40 17.03 -32.89
N GLY A 145 0.02 18.24 -32.57
CA GLY A 145 -0.24 19.43 -33.38
C GLY A 145 -1.68 19.97 -33.45
N ASN A 146 -1.84 21.12 -32.79
CA ASN A 146 -2.48 22.34 -33.29
C ASN A 146 -4.02 22.46 -33.45
N ARG A 147 -4.47 23.57 -32.82
CA ARG A 147 -5.47 24.58 -33.22
C ARG A 147 -6.94 24.43 -32.80
N ILE A 148 -7.27 25.31 -31.83
CA ILE A 148 -8.42 26.24 -31.73
C ILE A 148 -9.82 25.73 -32.16
N LEU A 149 -10.77 25.68 -31.22
CA LEU A 149 -11.88 26.64 -31.09
C LEU A 149 -13.04 26.05 -30.26
N SER A 150 -13.41 26.83 -29.23
CA SER A 150 -14.76 27.05 -28.69
C SER A 150 -15.64 25.87 -28.24
N ASN A 151 -15.92 25.90 -26.94
CA ASN A 151 -17.21 25.54 -26.32
C ASN A 151 -18.41 26.02 -27.18
N PRO A 152 -19.52 25.24 -27.18
CA PRO A 152 -20.62 25.68 -26.32
C PRO A 152 -21.40 24.55 -25.62
N SER A 153 -21.87 24.92 -24.41
CA SER A 153 -23.11 24.54 -23.73
C SER A 153 -23.99 23.45 -24.35
N ALA A 154 -24.32 22.45 -23.53
CA ALA A 154 -25.64 21.83 -23.53
C ALA A 154 -26.13 21.61 -22.10
N LYS A 155 -27.27 22.23 -21.81
CA LYS A 155 -28.07 22.16 -20.58
C LYS A 155 -28.89 20.86 -20.52
N ASN A 156 -29.41 20.58 -19.32
CA ASN A 156 -30.64 19.83 -19.00
C ASN A 156 -30.51 18.28 -19.00
N ASN A 157 -31.12 17.49 -18.11
CA ASN A 157 -32.28 17.65 -17.23
C ASN A 157 -32.24 16.71 -16.01
N HIS A 158 -32.90 17.18 -14.93
CA HIS A 158 -33.70 16.48 -13.92
C HIS A 158 -33.70 14.93 -13.82
N SER A 159 -33.56 14.43 -12.58
CA SER A 159 -34.66 13.73 -11.90
C SER A 159 -34.38 13.52 -10.41
N LEU A 160 -35.32 13.99 -9.59
CA LEU A 160 -35.49 13.66 -8.17
C LEU A 160 -36.12 12.26 -8.08
N ILE A 161 -35.54 11.37 -7.28
CA ILE A 161 -36.17 10.10 -6.92
C ILE A 161 -36.60 10.15 -5.45
N ASN A 162 -37.92 10.02 -5.30
CA ASN A 162 -38.71 9.86 -4.09
C ASN A 162 -38.27 8.65 -3.25
N ASN A 163 -38.00 8.86 -1.96
CA ASN A 163 -37.90 7.79 -0.97
C ASN A 163 -39.27 7.54 -0.32
N ASN A 164 -40.00 6.55 -0.83
CA ASN A 164 -41.13 5.95 -0.13
C ASN A 164 -40.66 4.68 0.58
N ILE A 165 -40.65 4.71 1.92
CA ILE A 165 -40.48 3.55 2.79
C ILE A 165 -41.87 3.10 3.23
N PRO A 166 -42.25 1.82 3.06
CA PRO A 166 -43.31 1.23 3.86
C PRO A 166 -42.74 0.09 4.71
N ALA A 167 -42.85 0.22 6.04
CA ALA A 167 -42.80 -0.92 6.94
C ALA A 167 -43.62 -0.60 8.20
N GLN A 168 -44.92 -0.86 8.11
CA GLN A 168 -45.78 -0.97 9.29
C GLN A 168 -45.46 -2.28 10.00
N PHE A 169 -44.83 -2.20 11.18
CA PHE A 169 -44.78 -3.30 12.13
C PHE A 169 -46.15 -3.43 12.80
N ASN A 170 -46.92 -4.44 12.40
CA ASN A 170 -48.12 -4.87 13.13
C ASN A 170 -47.69 -5.74 14.32
N LEU A 171 -47.65 -5.16 15.52
CA LEU A 171 -47.61 -5.94 16.76
C LEU A 171 -49.01 -6.53 17.00
N SER A 172 -49.17 -7.81 16.68
CA SER A 172 -50.31 -8.60 17.13
C SER A 172 -50.25 -8.74 18.65
N SER A 173 -51.23 -8.16 19.34
CA SER A 173 -51.45 -8.33 20.77
C SER A 173 -51.87 -9.76 21.06
N HIS A 174 -50.92 -10.59 21.50
CA HIS A 174 -51.23 -11.86 22.12
C HIS A 174 -51.96 -11.64 23.44
N ILE A 175 -53.28 -11.83 23.39
CA ILE A 175 -54.17 -11.92 24.54
C ILE A 175 -53.80 -13.20 25.29
N TRP A 176 -53.33 -13.06 26.52
CA TRP A 176 -53.15 -14.18 27.45
C TRP A 176 -54.51 -14.80 27.77
N PRO A 177 -54.67 -16.13 27.73
CA PRO A 177 -55.91 -16.77 28.12
C PRO A 177 -56.14 -16.57 29.62
N THR A 178 -57.26 -15.96 29.97
CA THR A 178 -57.75 -15.83 31.34
C THR A 178 -58.10 -17.21 31.89
N LEU A 179 -57.35 -17.61 32.93
CA LEU A 179 -57.59 -18.78 33.77
C LEU A 179 -58.94 -18.63 34.50
N ASN A 180 -60.04 -19.02 33.86
CA ASN A 180 -61.34 -19.14 34.50
C ASN A 180 -62.06 -20.39 33.97
N LYS A 181 -61.79 -21.51 34.64
CA LYS A 181 -62.72 -22.58 35.06
C LYS A 181 -61.92 -23.85 35.31
N ILE A 182 -61.92 -24.30 36.56
CA ILE A 182 -61.36 -25.59 36.99
C ILE A 182 -62.37 -26.67 36.57
N PRO A 183 -62.03 -27.56 35.61
CA PRO A 183 -62.86 -28.72 35.30
C PRO A 183 -62.55 -29.84 36.29
N GLU A 184 -63.57 -30.65 36.56
CA GLU A 184 -63.50 -31.79 37.49
C GLU A 184 -62.44 -32.82 37.08
N ARG A 185 -61.75 -33.34 38.10
CA ARG A 185 -60.60 -34.25 38.00
C ARG A 185 -60.99 -35.57 37.32
N ASN A 186 -60.61 -35.71 36.06
CA ASN A 186 -60.48 -37.00 35.39
C ASN A 186 -58.99 -37.38 35.28
N ASN A 187 -58.68 -38.64 35.59
CA ASN A 187 -57.32 -39.21 35.66
C ASN A 187 -56.52 -39.23 34.32
N SER A 188 -57.00 -38.59 33.25
CA SER A 188 -56.27 -38.41 32.00
C SER A 188 -55.31 -37.21 31.99
N TYR A 189 -55.33 -36.37 33.03
CA TYR A 189 -54.49 -35.15 33.13
C TYR A 189 -53.00 -35.43 33.36
N ILE A 190 -52.64 -36.57 33.97
CA ILE A 190 -51.25 -36.88 34.35
C ILE A 190 -50.34 -37.03 33.11
N ASN A 191 -50.87 -37.57 32.01
CA ASN A 191 -50.09 -37.71 30.77
C ASN A 191 -49.85 -36.36 30.06
N ASN A 192 -50.70 -35.36 30.29
CA ASN A 192 -50.59 -34.06 29.63
C ASN A 192 -49.56 -33.15 30.33
N GLU A 193 -49.45 -33.24 31.67
CA GLU A 193 -48.42 -32.51 32.42
C GLU A 193 -47.01 -32.95 32.04
N GLN A 194 -46.78 -34.26 31.86
CA GLN A 194 -45.47 -34.78 31.45
C GLN A 194 -45.05 -34.25 30.07
N SER A 195 -45.99 -34.09 29.14
CA SER A 195 -45.74 -33.53 27.80
C SER A 195 -45.30 -32.08 27.87
N ILE A 196 -45.96 -31.25 28.69
CA ILE A 196 -45.63 -29.83 28.87
C ILE A 196 -44.24 -29.67 29.49
N TRP A 197 -43.89 -30.50 30.47
CA TRP A 197 -42.55 -30.46 31.08
C TRP A 197 -41.44 -30.83 30.10
N ASN A 198 -41.67 -31.81 29.22
CA ASN A 198 -40.71 -32.17 28.19
C ASN A 198 -40.51 -31.03 27.17
N GLU A 199 -41.58 -30.34 26.78
CA GLU A 199 -41.50 -29.19 25.87
C GLU A 199 -40.76 -28.01 26.52
N LEU A 200 -41.09 -27.67 27.77
CA LEU A 200 -40.39 -26.63 28.53
C LEU A 200 -38.91 -26.94 28.69
N LYS A 201 -38.55 -28.20 28.95
CA LYS A 201 -37.16 -28.63 29.05
C LYS A 201 -36.43 -28.51 27.71
N SER A 202 -37.06 -28.92 26.61
CA SER A 202 -36.53 -28.72 25.26
C SER A 202 -36.27 -27.25 24.96
N LYS A 203 -37.22 -26.37 25.30
CA LYS A 203 -37.07 -24.91 25.11
C LYS A 203 -35.97 -24.31 25.97
N TYR A 204 -35.82 -24.78 27.20
CA TYR A 204 -34.74 -24.39 28.08
C TYR A 204 -33.37 -24.80 27.53
N ASP A 205 -33.25 -26.03 27.03
CA ASP A 205 -32.03 -26.55 26.43
C ASP A 205 -31.68 -25.80 25.13
N GLU A 206 -32.67 -25.51 24.26
CA GLU A 206 -32.51 -24.66 23.07
C GLU A 206 -32.01 -23.25 23.42
N THR A 207 -32.57 -22.66 24.48
CA THR A 207 -32.18 -21.31 24.95
C THR A 207 -30.74 -21.33 25.49
N ASN A 208 -30.37 -22.35 26.26
CA ASN A 208 -29.01 -22.52 26.76
C ASN A 208 -28.01 -22.75 25.64
N GLN A 209 -28.35 -23.56 24.63
CA GLN A 209 -27.52 -23.76 23.45
C GLN A 209 -27.32 -22.43 22.70
N THR A 210 -28.40 -21.68 22.48
CA THR A 210 -28.32 -20.37 21.81
C THR A 210 -27.46 -19.38 22.59
N ASN A 211 -27.57 -19.38 23.92
CA ASN A 211 -26.73 -18.54 24.79
C ASN A 211 -25.24 -18.93 24.70
N ASN A 212 -24.92 -20.22 24.63
CA ASN A 212 -23.55 -20.67 24.45
C ASN A 212 -23.02 -20.29 23.06
N ASP A 213 -23.81 -20.48 22.01
CA ASP A 213 -23.44 -20.08 20.63
C ASP A 213 -23.19 -18.57 20.53
N ILE A 214 -23.98 -17.74 21.24
CA ILE A 214 -23.77 -16.29 21.32
C ILE A 214 -22.46 -15.97 22.04
N LYS A 215 -22.17 -16.63 23.17
CA LYS A 215 -20.91 -16.45 23.90
C LYS A 215 -19.70 -16.80 23.04
N ASP A 216 -19.75 -17.92 22.32
CA ASP A 216 -18.67 -18.36 21.44
C ASP A 216 -18.45 -17.37 20.29
N LYS A 217 -19.52 -16.85 19.69
CA LYS A 217 -19.43 -15.81 18.65
C LYS A 217 -18.85 -14.50 19.18
N LEU A 218 -19.24 -14.08 20.38
CA LEU A 218 -18.68 -12.89 21.03
C LEU A 218 -17.19 -13.07 21.34
N GLN A 219 -16.79 -14.25 21.81
CA GLN A 219 -15.38 -14.56 22.08
C GLN A 219 -14.54 -14.57 20.79
N LEU A 220 -15.08 -15.13 19.71
CA LEU A 220 -14.43 -15.09 18.39
C LEU A 220 -14.31 -13.66 17.87
N PHE A 221 -15.36 -12.84 18.02
CA PHE A 221 -15.33 -11.43 17.62
C PHE A 221 -14.27 -10.65 18.41
N LYS A 222 -14.21 -10.83 19.73
CA LYS A 222 -13.19 -10.23 20.59
C LYS A 222 -11.78 -10.60 20.14
N THR A 223 -11.53 -11.89 19.89
CA THR A 223 -10.22 -12.37 19.44
C THR A 223 -9.81 -11.74 18.09
N LYS A 224 -10.75 -11.60 17.14
CA LYS A 224 -10.47 -10.93 15.86
C LYS A 224 -10.21 -9.44 16.04
N TYR A 225 -10.97 -8.77 16.91
CA TYR A 225 -10.78 -7.37 17.23
C TYR A 225 -9.39 -7.11 17.84
N ASP A 226 -8.97 -7.95 18.78
CA ASP A 226 -7.64 -7.88 19.41
C ASP A 226 -6.50 -8.09 18.38
N ASP A 227 -6.66 -9.05 17.45
CA ASP A 227 -5.71 -9.27 16.34
C ASP A 227 -5.63 -8.04 15.40
N HIS A 228 -6.76 -7.37 15.12
CA HIS A 228 -6.78 -6.13 14.36
C HIS A 228 -6.07 -4.98 15.10
N ILE A 229 -6.31 -4.82 16.41
CA ILE A 229 -5.59 -3.83 17.23
C ILE A 229 -4.09 -4.10 17.18
N GLN A 230 -3.66 -5.34 17.40
CA GLN A 230 -2.24 -5.69 17.40
C GLN A 230 -1.56 -5.39 16.06
N LYS A 231 -2.23 -5.70 14.94
CA LYS A 231 -1.74 -5.35 13.60
C LYS A 231 -1.63 -3.85 13.42
N MET A 232 -2.63 -3.08 13.84
CA MET A 232 -2.61 -1.62 13.73
C MET A 232 -1.50 -1.00 14.59
N SER A 233 -1.30 -1.48 15.81
CA SER A 233 -0.17 -1.08 16.67
C SER A 233 1.19 -1.38 16.01
N SER A 234 1.34 -2.55 15.38
CA SER A 234 2.59 -2.90 14.68
C SER A 234 2.87 -1.97 13.49
N LEU A 235 1.84 -1.59 12.72
CA LEU A 235 1.97 -0.65 11.60
C LEU A 235 2.34 0.75 12.07
N LEU A 236 1.71 1.23 13.15
CA LEU A 236 2.05 2.53 13.74
C LEU A 236 3.50 2.59 14.22
N LEU A 237 4.02 1.49 14.78
CA LEU A 237 5.41 1.40 15.20
C LEU A 237 6.39 1.49 14.02
N VAL A 238 6.07 0.83 12.89
CA VAL A 238 6.86 0.93 11.66
C VAL A 238 6.85 2.36 11.09
N ILE A 239 5.68 3.00 11.06
CA ILE A 239 5.54 4.39 10.60
C ILE A 239 6.38 5.34 11.48
N SER A 240 6.30 5.18 12.81
CA SER A 240 7.10 5.96 13.75
C SER A 240 8.61 5.79 13.53
N GLN A 241 9.07 4.54 13.33
CA GLN A 241 10.47 4.27 13.05
C GLN A 241 10.93 4.87 11.71
N GLN A 242 10.11 4.80 10.67
CA GLN A 242 10.42 5.40 9.38
C GLN A 242 10.50 6.93 9.45
N ALA A 243 9.58 7.57 10.20
CA ALA A 243 9.62 9.01 10.45
C ALA A 243 10.92 9.42 11.17
N LYS A 244 11.36 8.62 12.16
CA LYS A 244 12.64 8.83 12.85
C LYS A 244 13.83 8.78 11.88
N ILE A 245 13.91 7.76 11.02
CA ILE A 245 14.99 7.62 10.03
C ILE A 245 15.01 8.79 9.04
N GLN A 246 13.83 9.23 8.59
CA GLN A 246 13.72 10.40 7.72
C GLN A 246 14.22 11.66 8.42
N ASN A 247 13.86 11.85 9.69
CA ASN A 247 14.34 12.98 10.48
C ASN A 247 15.87 12.98 10.64
N GLU A 248 16.47 11.84 11.00
CA GLU A 248 17.94 11.69 11.09
C GLU A 248 18.63 11.97 9.75
N SER A 249 18.01 11.61 8.63
CA SER A 249 18.55 11.86 7.29
C SER A 249 18.49 13.35 6.94
N ILE A 250 17.39 14.02 7.29
CA ILE A 250 17.21 15.46 7.11
C ILE A 250 18.23 16.22 7.95
N GLU A 251 18.42 15.84 9.22
CA GLU A 251 19.39 16.44 10.13
C GLU A 251 20.82 16.35 9.55
N ARG A 252 21.24 15.18 9.03
CA ARG A 252 22.56 15.03 8.37
C ARG A 252 22.73 15.92 7.16
N CYS A 253 21.69 16.06 6.32
CA CYS A 253 21.73 16.96 5.17
C CYS A 253 21.92 18.41 5.64
N TYR A 254 21.22 18.82 6.70
CA TYR A 254 21.38 20.16 7.27
C TYR A 254 22.75 20.39 7.88
N THR A 255 23.28 19.44 8.65
CA THR A 255 24.66 19.53 9.17
C THR A 255 25.66 19.70 8.03
N THR A 256 25.53 18.90 6.97
CA THR A 256 26.42 18.98 5.80
C THR A 256 26.32 20.34 5.09
N LEU A 257 25.10 20.87 4.92
CA LEU A 257 24.89 22.20 4.36
C LEU A 257 25.50 23.29 5.23
N ASN A 258 25.35 23.19 6.56
CA ASN A 258 25.92 24.12 7.54
C ASN A 258 27.45 24.11 7.54
N GLU A 259 28.08 22.98 7.21
CA GLU A 259 29.54 22.88 7.09
C GLU A 259 30.05 23.44 5.76
N ILE A 260 29.36 23.16 4.65
CA ILE A 260 29.79 23.57 3.30
C ILE A 260 29.57 25.06 3.06
N PHE A 261 28.46 25.62 3.54
CA PHE A 261 28.06 26.99 3.20
C PHE A 261 29.07 28.06 3.68
N PRO A 262 29.59 28.04 4.92
CA PRO A 262 30.61 28.98 5.37
C PRO A 262 31.90 28.90 4.53
N VAL A 263 32.33 27.69 4.17
CA VAL A 263 33.53 27.48 3.34
C VAL A 263 33.33 28.09 1.95
N LEU A 264 32.15 27.87 1.34
CA LEU A 264 31.80 28.47 0.06
C LEU A 264 31.80 29.99 0.15
N LYS A 265 31.16 30.56 1.18
CA LYS A 265 31.10 32.01 1.44
C LYS A 265 32.51 32.60 1.56
N SER A 266 33.35 32.04 2.42
CA SER A 266 34.74 32.50 2.60
C SER A 266 35.56 32.37 1.31
N THR A 267 35.36 31.30 0.53
CA THR A 267 36.06 31.12 -0.75
C THR A 267 35.69 32.22 -1.75
N VAL A 268 34.41 32.57 -1.83
CA VAL A 268 33.95 33.66 -2.71
C VAL A 268 34.49 35.01 -2.22
N GLU A 269 34.50 35.27 -0.91
CA GLU A 269 35.08 36.50 -0.33
C GLU A 269 36.58 36.62 -0.63
N VAL A 270 37.35 35.54 -0.49
CA VAL A 270 38.77 35.50 -0.84
C VAL A 270 38.97 35.75 -2.33
N PHE A 271 38.17 35.10 -3.18
CA PHE A 271 38.23 35.32 -4.63
C PHE A 271 37.95 36.78 -5.00
N GLN A 272 36.91 37.38 -4.41
CA GLN A 272 36.61 38.81 -4.57
C GLN A 272 37.78 39.70 -4.11
N HIS A 273 38.44 39.36 -3.01
CA HIS A 273 39.60 40.10 -2.50
C HIS A 273 40.83 39.99 -3.43
N ILE A 274 41.13 38.78 -3.93
CA ILE A 274 42.22 38.55 -4.89
C ILE A 274 41.98 39.32 -6.18
N MET A 275 40.75 39.27 -6.71
CA MET A 275 40.35 40.04 -7.88
C MET A 275 40.58 41.54 -7.65
N LYS A 276 40.25 42.05 -6.44
CA LYS A 276 40.45 43.47 -6.09
C LYS A 276 41.92 43.86 -6.05
N LYS A 277 42.76 43.00 -5.47
CA LYS A 277 44.18 43.28 -5.23
C LYS A 277 45.06 43.11 -6.47
N SER A 278 44.71 42.18 -7.37
CA SER A 278 45.50 41.85 -8.56
C SER A 278 45.41 42.86 -9.69
N GLY A 279 44.59 43.91 -9.57
CA GLY A 279 44.37 44.85 -10.67
C GLY A 279 43.66 44.24 -11.89
N MET A 280 43.28 42.96 -11.83
CA MET A 280 42.35 42.35 -12.81
C MET A 280 40.95 42.97 -12.73
N LEU A 281 40.73 43.82 -11.74
CA LEU A 281 39.58 44.71 -11.59
C LEU A 281 39.74 46.06 -12.32
N ASN A 282 40.11 46.05 -13.60
CA ASN A 282 39.49 47.04 -14.53
C ASN A 282 38.00 46.73 -14.78
N ILE A 283 37.47 45.69 -14.11
CA ILE A 283 36.05 45.34 -14.00
C ILE A 283 35.25 46.36 -13.15
N THR A 284 35.91 47.20 -12.35
CA THR A 284 35.28 48.33 -11.61
C THR A 284 35.47 49.67 -12.29
N GLU A 285 36.22 49.73 -13.41
CA GLU A 285 36.08 50.89 -14.30
C GLU A 285 34.65 50.84 -14.87
N PRO A 286 33.93 51.98 -14.93
CA PRO A 286 32.55 52.02 -15.42
C PRO A 286 32.35 51.53 -16.87
N ASN A 287 33.41 51.08 -17.54
CA ASN A 287 33.45 50.65 -18.93
C ASN A 287 33.51 49.11 -19.13
N ASN A 288 33.49 48.27 -18.08
CA ASN A 288 33.45 46.81 -18.22
C ASN A 288 32.16 46.19 -17.65
N PRO A 289 31.05 46.24 -18.40
CA PRO A 289 29.74 45.79 -17.93
C PRO A 289 29.65 44.27 -17.67
N GLU A 290 30.49 43.47 -18.33
CA GLU A 290 30.44 42.01 -18.25
C GLU A 290 30.96 41.50 -16.91
N GLY A 291 32.10 42.03 -16.43
CA GLY A 291 32.63 41.63 -15.13
C GLY A 291 31.76 42.12 -13.95
N GLN A 292 31.12 43.29 -14.10
CA GLN A 292 30.18 43.78 -13.08
C GLN A 292 28.87 42.97 -13.05
N SER A 293 28.42 42.48 -14.21
CA SER A 293 27.32 41.52 -14.30
C SER A 293 27.65 40.19 -13.60
N ILE A 294 28.85 39.64 -13.80
CA ILE A 294 29.28 38.39 -13.15
C ILE A 294 29.34 38.56 -11.62
N LEU A 295 29.92 39.66 -11.12
CA LEU A 295 29.99 39.93 -9.68
C LEU A 295 28.59 40.10 -9.07
N ASN A 296 27.68 40.80 -9.76
CA ASN A 296 26.30 40.93 -9.33
C ASN A 296 25.57 39.58 -9.32
N HIS A 297 25.78 38.73 -10.32
CA HIS A 297 25.21 37.37 -10.34
C HIS A 297 25.74 36.50 -9.20
N ILE A 298 27.03 36.57 -8.89
CA ILE A 298 27.63 35.86 -7.76
C ILE A 298 27.03 36.37 -6.45
N SER A 299 26.92 37.68 -6.25
CA SER A 299 26.31 38.28 -5.05
C SER A 299 24.85 37.86 -4.90
N GLN A 300 24.05 37.97 -5.97
CA GLN A 300 22.65 37.55 -5.97
C GLN A 300 22.49 36.05 -5.69
N SER A 301 23.41 35.22 -6.20
CA SER A 301 23.40 33.79 -5.92
C SER A 301 23.74 33.50 -4.46
N LEU A 302 24.68 34.22 -3.87
CA LEU A 302 25.00 34.11 -2.44
C LEU A 302 23.82 34.54 -1.56
N ASP A 303 23.22 35.70 -1.86
CA ASP A 303 22.06 36.22 -1.13
C ASP A 303 20.87 35.25 -1.24
N PHE A 304 20.66 34.68 -2.43
CA PHE A 304 19.62 33.67 -2.63
C PHE A 304 19.87 32.41 -1.78
N ILE A 305 21.11 31.92 -1.74
CA ILE A 305 21.46 30.73 -0.94
C ILE A 305 21.33 31.05 0.55
N GLU A 306 21.75 32.23 1.01
CA GLU A 306 21.63 32.66 2.41
C GLU A 306 20.16 32.77 2.84
N ASN A 307 19.31 33.40 2.02
CA ASN A 307 17.86 33.47 2.26
C ASN A 307 17.21 32.08 2.26
N LYS A 308 17.66 31.18 1.36
CA LYS A 308 17.16 29.79 1.34
C LYS A 308 17.61 29.01 2.55
N HIS A 309 18.84 29.21 3.01
CA HIS A 309 19.38 28.60 4.22
C HIS A 309 18.59 29.04 5.46
N GLU A 310 18.29 30.32 5.60
CA GLU A 310 17.47 30.85 6.70
C GLU A 310 16.04 30.29 6.64
N PHE A 311 15.42 30.27 5.46
CA PHE A 311 14.10 29.66 5.27
C PHE A 311 14.07 28.20 5.68
N LEU A 312 15.08 27.42 5.29
CA LEU A 312 15.17 26.01 5.62
C LEU A 312 15.39 25.81 7.13
N THR A 313 16.23 26.64 7.77
CA THR A 313 16.45 26.61 9.23
C THR A 313 15.16 26.93 10.01
N ASN A 314 14.38 27.89 9.52
CA ASN A 314 13.08 28.20 10.12
C ASN A 314 12.05 27.09 9.88
N SER A 315 12.07 26.49 8.69
CA SER A 315 11.22 25.34 8.35
C SER A 315 11.56 24.11 9.20
N GLU A 316 12.85 23.88 9.49
CA GLU A 316 13.33 22.82 10.37
C GLU A 316 12.72 22.96 11.78
N LYS A 317 12.74 24.16 12.37
CA LYS A 317 12.12 24.41 13.69
C LYS A 317 10.61 24.12 13.69
N ILE A 318 9.91 24.49 12.62
CA ILE A 318 8.47 24.21 12.47
C ILE A 318 8.25 22.70 12.34
N LEU A 319 9.07 22.01 11.54
CA LEU A 319 8.98 20.56 11.34
C LEU A 319 9.20 19.81 12.67
N TYR A 320 10.22 20.18 13.45
CA TYR A 320 10.46 19.57 14.77
C TYR A 320 9.27 19.75 15.72
N SER A 321 8.67 20.96 15.76
CA SER A 321 7.47 21.23 16.57
C SER A 321 6.28 20.36 16.12
N LEU A 322 6.07 20.20 14.81
CA LEU A 322 5.01 19.35 14.27
C LEU A 322 5.24 17.86 14.59
N ILE A 323 6.49 17.39 14.48
CA ILE A 323 6.86 16.01 14.83
C ILE A 323 6.63 15.76 16.32
N GLU A 324 7.01 16.70 17.19
CA GLU A 324 6.77 16.60 18.63
C GLU A 324 5.27 16.53 18.95
N GLN A 325 4.46 17.41 18.34
CA GLN A 325 3.00 17.37 18.47
C GLN A 325 2.41 16.04 17.97
N GLN A 326 2.87 15.54 16.84
CA GLN A 326 2.40 14.26 16.29
C GLN A 326 2.74 13.09 17.22
N ASN A 327 3.93 13.08 17.80
CA ASN A 327 4.34 12.05 18.77
C ASN A 327 3.48 12.08 20.04
N VAL A 328 3.15 13.28 20.54
CA VAL A 328 2.23 13.44 21.67
C VAL A 328 0.83 12.89 21.34
N LEU A 329 0.28 13.23 20.17
CA LEU A 329 -1.02 12.73 19.73
C LEU A 329 -1.04 11.21 19.53
N MET A 330 0.04 10.64 18.98
CA MET A 330 0.17 9.18 18.84
C MET A 330 0.24 8.49 20.21
N ALA A 331 1.01 9.03 21.16
CA ALA A 331 1.10 8.49 22.51
C ALA A 331 -0.26 8.57 23.24
N GLN A 332 -1.00 9.68 23.09
CA GLN A 332 -2.36 9.82 23.62
C GLN A 332 -3.32 8.80 22.99
N GLY A 333 -3.25 8.61 21.67
CA GLY A 333 -4.04 7.60 20.96
C GLY A 333 -3.77 6.19 21.47
N ILE A 334 -2.49 5.81 21.60
CA ILE A 334 -2.09 4.49 22.14
C ILE A 334 -2.60 4.32 23.58
N ASN A 335 -2.41 5.31 24.44
CA ASN A 335 -2.86 5.24 25.84
C ASN A 335 -4.39 5.11 25.92
N SER A 336 -5.14 5.82 25.08
CA SER A 336 -6.61 5.72 25.05
C SER A 336 -7.11 4.33 24.63
N LEU A 337 -6.39 3.67 23.72
CA LEU A 337 -6.69 2.31 23.30
C LEU A 337 -6.40 1.29 24.42
N ILE A 338 -5.36 1.54 25.23
CA ILE A 338 -5.02 0.68 26.37
C ILE A 338 -6.05 0.83 27.49
N THR A 339 -6.38 2.06 27.90
CA THR A 339 -7.27 2.31 29.04
C THR A 339 -8.72 1.86 28.81
N ASN A 340 -9.17 1.82 27.56
CA ASN A 340 -10.54 1.40 27.22
C ASN A 340 -10.71 -0.13 27.16
N ASN A 341 -9.62 -0.91 27.19
CA ASN A 341 -9.69 -2.38 27.20
C ASN A 341 -9.82 -2.98 28.63
N ASP A 342 -9.63 -2.18 29.67
CA ASP A 342 -9.73 -2.59 31.08
C ASP A 342 -11.12 -2.33 31.71
N GLN A 343 -12.05 -1.73 30.95
CA GLN A 343 -13.46 -1.54 31.33
C GLN A 343 -14.37 -2.48 30.53
#